data_AF-A0A8J3C5E0-F1
#
_entry.id   AF-A0A8J3C5E0-F1
#
_cell.length_a   1.000
_cell.length_b   1.000
_cell.length_c   1.000
_cell.angle_alpha   90.00
_cell.angle_beta   90.00
_cell.angle_gamma   90.00
#
_symmetry.space_group_name_H-M   'P 1'
#
loop_
_entity.id
_entity.type
_entity.pdbx_description
1 polymer ?
#
loop_
_entity_poly.entity_id
_entity_poly.type
_entity_poly.pdbx_seq_one_letter_code
_entity_poly.pdbx_strand_id
1 'polypeptide(L)'
;MPTAVVFIPSPDLVDASPACVLHCAARGYELAGIVVADWREVDRLLREGGVTVVVVARPEHVPPDGVPRVEVASAGQVRGAWPPAAGDAGGRDPRRRRPRLI
;
A
#
# COMPACT_ATOMS: atom_id res chain seq x y z
N MET A 1 -7.14 3.32 13.61
CA MET A 1 -6.40 2.86 12.42
C MET A 1 -5.57 4.05 11.93
N PRO A 2 -4.31 3.90 11.52
CA PRO A 2 -3.52 5.03 11.03
C PRO A 2 -4.10 5.54 9.71
N THR A 3 -4.37 6.84 9.63
CA THR A 3 -4.77 7.51 8.38
C THR A 3 -3.52 7.81 7.55
N ALA A 4 -3.50 7.35 6.31
CA ALA A 4 -2.38 7.47 5.38
C ALA A 4 -2.75 8.25 4.12
N VAL A 5 -1.78 8.96 3.56
CA VAL A 5 -1.86 9.54 2.21
C VAL A 5 -0.73 9.04 1.35
N VAL A 6 -1.00 8.91 0.05
CA VAL A 6 0.04 8.65 -0.95
C VAL A 6 0.53 9.99 -1.49
N PHE A 7 1.82 10.27 -1.34
CA PHE A 7 2.43 11.47 -1.90
C PHE A 7 3.07 11.17 -3.26
N ILE A 8 2.79 12.04 -4.22
CA ILE A 8 3.36 11.99 -5.57
C ILE A 8 3.89 13.38 -5.90
N PRO A 9 5.21 13.55 -6.11
CA PRO A 9 5.82 14.86 -6.26
C PRO A 9 5.55 15.54 -7.62
N SER A 10 5.11 14.78 -8.63
CA SER A 10 4.73 15.30 -9.95
C SER A 10 3.59 14.45 -10.53
N PRO A 11 2.63 15.03 -11.28
CA PRO A 11 1.61 14.26 -11.99
C PRO A 11 2.19 13.18 -12.92
N ASP A 12 3.39 13.38 -13.45
CA ASP A 12 4.07 12.41 -14.33
C ASP A 12 4.42 11.09 -13.63
N LEU A 13 4.37 11.07 -12.30
CA LEU A 13 4.72 9.92 -11.47
C LEU A 13 3.48 9.23 -10.88
N VAL A 14 2.27 9.58 -11.35
CA VAL A 14 1.01 9.01 -10.85
C VAL A 14 0.93 7.49 -11.03
N ASP A 15 1.60 6.95 -12.05
CA ASP A 15 1.68 5.52 -12.33
C ASP A 15 2.40 4.72 -11.22
N ALA A 16 3.16 5.39 -10.35
CA ALA A 16 3.78 4.78 -9.19
C ALA A 16 2.83 4.63 -7.99
N SER A 17 1.65 5.26 -8.03
CA SER A 17 0.65 5.23 -6.95
C SER A 17 0.09 3.85 -6.57
N PRO A 18 -0.09 2.87 -7.49
CA PRO A 18 -0.65 1.57 -7.12
C PRO A 18 0.21 0.83 -6.10
N ALA A 19 1.54 0.93 -6.18
CA ALA A 19 2.44 0.31 -5.22
C ALA A 19 2.26 0.91 -3.81
N CYS A 20 2.05 2.22 -3.72
CA CYS A 20 1.79 2.92 -2.45
C CYS A 20 0.44 2.54 -1.86
N VAL A 21 -0.61 2.44 -2.69
CA VAL A 21 -1.95 2.01 -2.25
C VAL A 21 -1.91 0.57 -1.72
N LEU A 22 -1.22 -0.33 -2.41
CA LEU A 22 -1.03 -1.71 -1.96
C LEU A 22 -0.25 -1.78 -0.65
N HIS A 23 0.75 -0.91 -0.47
CA HIS A 23 1.49 -0.79 0.80
C HIS A 23 0.58 -0.35 1.95
N CYS A 24 -0.28 0.65 1.74
CA CYS A 24 -1.28 1.07 2.72
C CYS A 24 -2.22 -0.09 3.10
N ALA A 25 -2.75 -0.82 2.12
CA ALA A 25 -3.63 -1.96 2.36
C ALA A 25 -2.94 -3.09 3.14
N ALA A 26 -1.70 -3.44 2.77
CA ALA A 26 -0.92 -4.48 3.43
C ALA A 26 -0.58 -4.15 4.90
N ARG A 27 -0.50 -2.85 5.23
CA ARG A 27 -0.25 -2.36 6.58
C ARG A 27 -1.52 -2.06 7.38
N GLY A 28 -2.69 -2.22 6.78
CA GLY A 28 -3.98 -1.90 7.41
C GLY A 28 -4.15 -0.41 7.70
N TYR A 29 -3.64 0.46 6.83
CA TYR A 29 -3.85 1.90 6.93
C TYR A 29 -5.16 2.32 6.27
N GLU A 30 -5.78 3.36 6.81
CA GLU A 30 -6.92 4.03 6.20
C GLU A 30 -6.41 5.01 5.15
N LEU A 31 -6.59 4.72 3.86
CA LEU A 31 -6.16 5.61 2.80
C LEU A 31 -7.12 6.82 2.69
N ALA A 32 -6.65 8.00 3.10
CA ALA A 32 -7.39 9.25 2.97
C ALA A 32 -7.36 9.80 1.53
N GLY A 33 -6.32 9.49 0.76
CA GLY A 33 -6.24 9.88 -0.64
C GLY A 33 -4.82 9.90 -1.23
N ILE A 34 -4.76 10.36 -2.48
CA ILE A 34 -3.52 10.60 -3.21
C ILE A 34 -3.33 12.12 -3.33
N VAL A 35 -2.17 12.61 -2.91
CA VAL A 35 -1.80 14.03 -2.97
C VAL A 35 -0.73 14.20 -4.04
N VAL A 36 -1.10 14.90 -5.11
CA VAL A 36 -0.19 15.34 -6.18
C VAL A 36 0.10 16.82 -5.97
N ALA A 37 1.11 17.13 -5.17
CA ALA A 37 1.41 18.49 -4.75
C ALA A 37 2.87 18.65 -4.34
N ASP A 38 3.23 19.85 -3.88
CA ASP A 38 4.48 20.09 -3.16
C ASP A 38 4.43 19.49 -1.74
N TRP A 39 5.59 19.10 -1.21
CA TRP A 39 5.71 18.51 0.13
C TRP A 39 5.09 19.39 1.23
N ARG A 40 5.10 20.72 1.07
CA ARG A 40 4.50 21.67 2.03
C ARG A 40 3.02 21.40 2.33
N GLU A 41 2.28 20.84 1.38
CA GLU A 41 0.87 20.52 1.55
C GLU A 41 0.69 19.27 2.41
N VAL A 42 1.50 18.25 2.16
CA VAL A 42 1.53 17.02 2.97
C VAL A 42 1.99 17.28 4.40
N ASP A 43 3.01 18.12 4.57
CA ASP A 43 3.50 18.52 5.89
C ASP A 43 2.44 19.27 6.71
N ARG A 44 1.61 20.07 6.04
CA ARG A 44 0.44 20.70 6.69
C ARG A 44 -0.55 19.66 7.20
N LEU A 45 -0.90 18.68 6.38
CA LEU A 45 -1.83 17.60 6.75
C LEU A 45 -1.31 16.74 7.91
N LEU A 46 0.00 16.50 7.96
CA LEU A 46 0.67 15.83 9.08
C LEU A 46 0.58 16.67 10.37
N ARG A 47 0.83 17.97 10.28
CA ARG A 47 0.81 18.89 11.44
C ARG A 47 -0.60 19.16 11.97
N GLU A 48 -1.60 19.20 11.09
CA GLU A 48 -3.02 19.34 11.45
C GLU A 48 -3.61 18.04 12.04
N GLY A 49 -2.87 16.93 11.98
CA GLY A 49 -3.27 15.64 12.55
C GLY A 49 -4.33 14.90 11.74
N GLY A 50 -4.73 15.41 10.58
CA GLY A 50 -5.63 14.73 9.65
C GLY A 50 -5.00 13.51 8.97
N VAL A 51 -3.66 13.46 8.96
CA VAL A 51 -2.88 12.36 8.40
C VAL A 51 -1.81 11.94 9.41
N THR A 52 -1.60 10.64 9.52
CA THR A 52 -0.63 10.05 10.45
C THR A 52 0.52 9.35 9.76
N VAL A 53 0.39 8.98 8.48
CA VAL A 53 1.43 8.29 7.69
C VAL A 53 1.44 8.86 6.27
N VAL A 54 2.63 9.07 5.72
CA VAL A 54 2.80 9.42 4.30
C VAL A 54 3.51 8.29 3.60
N VAL A 55 2.93 7.78 2.52
CA VAL A 55 3.55 6.73 1.71
C VAL A 55 4.06 7.32 0.40
N VAL A 56 5.34 7.12 0.11
CA VAL A 56 6.01 7.57 -1.11
C VAL A 56 6.46 6.40 -1.97
N ALA A 57 6.49 6.56 -3.28
CA ALA A 57 6.88 5.49 -4.18
C ALA A 57 8.38 5.15 -4.14
N ARG A 58 9.23 6.13 -3.85
CA ARG A 58 10.69 6.00 -3.92
C ARG A 58 11.38 6.77 -2.79
N PRO A 59 12.58 6.35 -2.36
CA PRO A 59 13.34 7.07 -1.35
C PRO A 59 13.66 8.52 -1.76
N GLU A 60 13.84 8.78 -3.05
CA GLU A 60 14.11 10.12 -3.60
C GLU A 60 12.93 11.10 -3.43
N HIS A 61 11.74 10.61 -3.11
CA HIS A 61 10.56 11.43 -2.84
C HIS A 61 10.40 11.78 -1.35
N VAL A 62 11.27 11.25 -0.48
CA VAL A 62 11.29 11.58 0.94
C VAL A 62 11.91 12.97 1.12
N PRO A 63 11.31 13.87 1.90
CA PRO A 63 11.92 15.17 2.19
C PRO A 63 13.28 14.99 2.89
N PRO A 64 14.28 15.84 2.61
CA PRO A 64 15.59 15.76 3.25
C PRO A 64 15.54 16.01 4.76
N ASP A 65 14.51 16.72 5.23
CA ASP A 65 14.35 17.10 6.65
C ASP A 65 13.86 15.96 7.56
N GLY A 66 13.66 14.74 7.02
CA GLY A 66 13.42 13.54 7.83
C GLY A 66 12.13 13.62 8.66
N VAL A 67 11.02 13.96 8.00
CA VAL A 67 9.72 14.11 8.68
C VAL A 67 9.29 12.76 9.29
N PRO A 68 8.77 12.75 10.54
CA PRO A 68 8.30 11.51 11.15
C PRO A 68 7.19 10.86 10.32
N ARG A 69 7.25 9.53 10.17
CA ARG A 69 6.18 8.67 9.59
C ARG A 69 6.01 8.71 8.08
N VAL A 70 7.06 9.08 7.34
CA VAL A 70 7.15 8.83 5.91
C VAL A 70 7.65 7.40 5.66
N GLU A 71 6.89 6.62 4.91
CA GLU A 71 7.24 5.26 4.50
C GLU A 71 7.45 5.19 2.99
N VAL A 72 8.47 4.46 2.56
CA VAL A 72 8.68 4.15 1.14
C VAL A 72 7.95 2.85 0.82
N ALA A 73 7.09 2.86 -0.20
CA ALA A 73 6.46 1.67 -0.72
C ALA A 73 7.55 0.70 -1.20
N SER A 74 7.68 -0.44 -0.51
CA SER A 74 8.71 -1.41 -0.87
C SER A 74 8.27 -2.16 -2.13
N ALA A 75 8.96 -1.94 -3.24
CA ALA A 75 8.73 -2.65 -4.51
C ALA A 75 8.80 -4.19 -4.39
N GLY A 76 9.30 -4.72 -3.27
CA GLY A 76 9.46 -6.14 -3.01
C GLY A 76 8.27 -6.87 -2.37
N GLN A 77 7.27 -6.17 -1.82
CA GLN A 77 6.24 -6.84 -0.99
C GLN A 77 5.09 -7.47 -1.79
N VAL A 78 4.93 -7.12 -3.07
CA VAL A 78 3.91 -7.73 -3.95
C VAL A 78 4.29 -9.12 -4.50
N ARG A 79 5.37 -9.75 -4.01
CA ARG A 79 5.77 -11.09 -4.47
C ARG A 79 5.02 -12.27 -3.83
N GLY A 80 3.98 -12.08 -3.02
CA GLY A 80 3.25 -13.26 -2.55
C GLY A 80 2.09 -13.12 -1.57
N ALA A 81 1.51 -11.95 -1.33
CA ALA A 81 0.43 -11.84 -0.35
C ALA A 81 -0.63 -10.81 -0.77
N TRP A 82 -1.35 -11.11 -1.85
CA TRP A 82 -2.74 -10.69 -1.92
C TRP A 82 -3.53 -11.64 -1.00
N PRO A 83 -4.25 -11.18 0.04
CA PRO A 83 -5.18 -12.08 0.71
C PRO A 83 -6.23 -12.49 -0.33
N PRO A 84 -6.45 -13.80 -0.58
CA PRO A 84 -7.53 -14.20 -1.46
C PRO A 84 -8.80 -13.55 -0.91
N ALA A 85 -9.53 -12.85 -1.80
CA ALA A 85 -10.80 -12.24 -1.46
C ALA A 85 -11.62 -13.24 -0.64
N ALA A 86 -11.94 -12.87 0.59
CA ALA A 86 -12.78 -13.68 1.46
C ALA A 86 -14.15 -13.82 0.78
N GLY A 87 -14.36 -14.97 0.13
CA GLY A 87 -15.57 -15.23 -0.64
C GLY A 87 -15.42 -16.45 -1.54
N ASP A 88 -15.29 -17.64 -0.94
CA ASP A 88 -16.35 -18.65 -1.06
C ASP A 88 -15.94 -19.97 -0.40
N ALA A 89 -16.77 -20.37 0.55
CA ALA A 89 -16.75 -21.67 1.18
C ALA A 89 -17.06 -22.76 0.15
N GLY A 90 -16.14 -23.70 -0.04
CA GLY A 90 -16.37 -24.80 -0.97
C GLY A 90 -15.23 -25.79 -1.02
N GLY A 91 -14.87 -26.36 0.13
CA GLY A 91 -13.95 -27.49 0.17
C GLY A 91 -14.46 -28.65 -0.67
N ARG A 92 -13.91 -28.83 -1.88
CA ARG A 92 -13.95 -30.12 -2.60
C ARG A 92 -12.59 -30.76 -2.49
N ASP A 93 -12.49 -31.68 -1.54
CA ASP A 93 -11.37 -32.61 -1.35
C ASP A 93 -11.12 -33.42 -2.64
N PRO A 94 -9.90 -33.39 -3.23
CA PRO A 94 -9.60 -34.15 -4.45
C PRO A 94 -9.18 -35.61 -4.17
N ARG A 95 -9.39 -36.16 -2.96
CA ARG A 95 -8.93 -37.52 -2.62
C ARG A 95 -9.89 -38.65 -3.02
N ARG A 96 -10.44 -38.63 -4.25
CA ARG A 96 -10.86 -39.90 -4.88
C ARG A 96 -9.67 -40.55 -5.57
N ARG A 97 -8.92 -41.25 -4.73
CA ARG A 97 -7.93 -42.27 -5.08
C ARG A 97 -8.45 -43.17 -6.19
N ARG A 98 -7.72 -43.27 -7.30
CA ARG A 98 -7.72 -44.48 -8.12
C ARG A 98 -6.88 -45.54 -7.42
N PRO A 99 -7.33 -46.80 -7.40
CA PRO A 99 -6.42 -47.92 -7.60
C PRO A 99 -6.75 -48.69 -8.88
N ARG A 100 -5.73 -49.41 -9.34
CA ARG A 100 -5.53 -50.04 -10.65
C ARG A 100 -6.21 -51.41 -10.78
N LEU A 101 -6.28 -51.83 -12.05
CA LEU A 101 -6.43 -53.20 -12.59
C LEU A 101 -6.28 -54.38 -11.61
N ILE A 102 -7.22 -55.32 -11.70
CA ILE A 102 -7.00 -56.71 -12.18
C ILE A 102 -8.19 -57.13 -13.03
#